data_AF-V9HVC3-F1
#
_entry.id   AF-V9HVC3-F1
#
_cell.length_a   1.000
_cell.length_b   1.000
_cell.length_c   1.000
_cell.angle_alpha   90.00
_cell.angle_beta   90.00
_cell.angle_gamma   90.00
#
_symmetry.space_group_name_H-M   'P 1'
#
loop_
_entity.id
_entity.type
_entity.pdbx_description
1 polymer ?
#
loop_
_entity_poly.entity_id
_entity_poly.type
_entity_poly.pdbx_seq_one_letter_code
_entity_poly.pdbx_strand_id
1 'polypeptide(L)'
;MKTTEVWLAYFEKHAKLREDSIDTHLDDKEDYLIYLSIRGIEARAVVRADEKSIALLKEKIKEVIGVKKINSKELDAINVLGLQIYEI
;
A
#
# COMPACT_ATOMS: atom_id res chain seq x y z
N MET A 1 -0.88 5.83 -24.02
CA MET A 1 -0.39 5.44 -22.68
C MET A 1 -1.26 4.33 -22.13
N LYS A 2 -0.67 3.16 -21.86
CA LYS A 2 -1.41 2.04 -21.28
C LYS A 2 -1.54 2.32 -19.78
N THR A 3 -2.76 2.32 -19.26
CA THR A 3 -3.09 2.62 -17.84
C THR A 3 -2.29 1.81 -16.80
N THR A 4 -1.73 0.65 -17.17
CA THR A 4 -0.85 -0.16 -16.32
C THR A 4 0.47 0.55 -15.98
N GLU A 5 0.95 1.44 -16.85
CA GLU A 5 2.21 2.19 -16.66
C GLU A 5 2.08 3.28 -15.58
N VAL A 6 0.87 3.78 -15.31
CA VAL A 6 0.65 4.86 -14.33
C VAL A 6 0.77 4.36 -12.89
N TRP A 7 0.37 3.10 -12.67
CA TRP A 7 0.30 2.48 -11.34
C TRP A 7 1.65 2.04 -10.81
N LEU A 8 2.41 1.30 -11.62
CA LEU A 8 3.80 0.97 -11.28
C LEU A 8 4.60 2.26 -11.09
N ALA A 9 4.45 3.25 -11.98
CA ALA A 9 5.18 4.51 -11.85
C ALA A 9 4.83 5.28 -10.55
N TYR A 10 3.58 5.24 -10.09
CA TYR A 10 3.20 5.83 -8.80
C TYR A 10 3.86 5.08 -7.64
N PHE A 11 3.71 3.76 -7.59
CA PHE A 11 4.28 2.97 -6.49
C PHE A 11 5.82 2.94 -6.50
N GLU A 12 6.47 2.87 -7.66
CA GLU A 12 7.94 2.95 -7.79
C GLU A 12 8.48 4.31 -7.38
N LYS A 13 7.78 5.42 -7.72
CA LYS A 13 8.19 6.77 -7.31
C LYS A 13 8.10 6.98 -5.79
N HIS A 14 7.19 6.25 -5.13
CA HIS A 14 6.92 6.37 -3.70
C HIS A 14 7.49 5.21 -2.87
N ALA A 15 8.09 4.20 -3.51
CA ALA A 15 8.78 3.10 -2.85
C ALA A 15 10.10 3.60 -2.25
N LYS A 16 10.10 3.97 -0.98
CA LYS A 16 11.34 4.06 -0.21
C LYS A 16 11.82 2.64 0.11
N LEU A 17 13.04 2.31 -0.31
CA LEU A 17 13.76 1.13 0.19
C LEU A 17 13.99 1.33 1.70
N ARG A 18 13.39 0.44 2.51
CA ARG A 18 13.66 0.33 3.94
C ARG A 18 15.10 -0.19 4.13
N GLU A 19 16.09 0.70 4.12
CA GLU A 19 17.40 0.37 4.70
C GLU A 19 17.60 0.96 6.09
N ASP A 20 16.76 1.90 6.53
CA ASP A 20 16.88 2.48 7.86
C ASP A 20 15.65 2.15 8.71
N SER A 21 15.87 1.29 9.70
CA SER A 21 15.00 1.09 10.85
C SER A 21 14.82 2.41 11.61
N ILE A 22 13.89 3.25 11.16
CA ILE A 22 13.49 4.46 11.87
C ILE A 22 12.28 4.12 12.74
N ASP A 23 12.50 4.30 14.03
CA ASP A 23 11.54 4.27 15.14
C ASP A 23 10.09 4.62 14.72
N THR A 24 9.22 3.62 14.70
CA THR A 24 7.85 3.68 14.13
C THR A 24 6.80 4.29 15.06
N HIS A 25 7.16 5.20 15.98
CA HIS A 25 6.25 5.68 17.02
C HIS A 25 6.03 7.20 17.09
N LEU A 26 6.08 7.91 15.96
CA LEU A 26 5.72 9.33 15.89
C LEU A 26 4.91 9.75 14.64
N ASP A 27 4.50 8.82 13.76
CA ASP A 27 3.59 9.13 12.65
C ASP A 27 2.19 8.52 12.86
N ASP A 28 1.17 9.23 12.39
CA ASP A 28 -0.24 8.77 12.43
C ASP A 28 -0.53 7.73 11.32
N LYS A 29 0.51 7.07 10.78
CA LYS A 29 0.38 6.15 9.65
C LYS A 29 0.22 4.72 10.13
N GLU A 30 -0.70 4.01 9.48
CA GLU A 30 -0.96 2.60 9.74
C GLU A 30 -0.79 1.77 8.49
N ASP A 31 -0.63 0.46 8.65
CA ASP A 31 -0.49 -0.48 7.54
C ASP A 31 -1.87 -0.97 7.07
N TYR A 32 -2.08 -0.94 5.76
CA TYR A 32 -3.30 -1.37 5.09
C TYR A 32 -3.02 -2.35 3.96
N LEU A 33 -3.91 -3.32 3.81
CA LEU A 33 -3.97 -4.21 2.65
C LEU A 33 -4.99 -3.62 1.67
N ILE A 34 -4.49 -3.22 0.51
CA ILE A 34 -5.28 -2.65 -0.58
C ILE A 34 -5.62 -3.77 -1.56
N TYR A 35 -6.91 -3.93 -1.85
CA TYR A 35 -7.41 -4.86 -2.86
C TYR A 35 -7.70 -4.09 -4.14
N LEU A 36 -7.10 -4.54 -5.24
CA LEU A 36 -7.16 -3.91 -6.55
C LEU A 36 -7.79 -4.86 -7.57
N SER A 37 -8.60 -4.34 -8.49
CA SER A 37 -9.07 -5.01 -9.70
C SER A 37 -8.60 -4.25 -10.93
N ILE A 38 -7.60 -4.78 -11.61
CA ILE A 38 -7.00 -4.17 -12.79
C ILE A 38 -7.37 -5.02 -13.99
N ARG A 39 -8.30 -4.54 -14.82
CA ARG A 39 -8.76 -5.25 -16.03
C ARG A 39 -9.24 -6.69 -15.76
N GLY A 40 -9.89 -6.91 -14.61
CA GLY A 40 -10.37 -8.22 -14.19
C GLY A 40 -9.34 -9.10 -13.49
N ILE A 41 -8.11 -8.61 -13.29
CA ILE A 41 -7.08 -9.28 -12.51
C ILE A 41 -7.07 -8.71 -11.10
N GLU A 42 -7.24 -9.59 -10.11
CA GLU A 42 -7.14 -9.21 -8.70
C GLU A 42 -5.68 -9.09 -8.28
N ALA A 43 -5.35 -7.95 -7.65
CA ALA A 43 -4.04 -7.68 -7.07
C ALA A 43 -4.17 -7.20 -5.63
N ARG A 44 -3.09 -7.32 -4.87
CA ARG A 44 -3.00 -6.89 -3.48
C ARG A 44 -1.71 -6.12 -3.26
N ALA A 45 -1.78 -5.02 -2.53
CA ALA A 45 -0.62 -4.21 -2.14
C ALA A 45 -0.70 -3.89 -0.64
N VAL A 46 0.46 -3.90 0.02
CA VAL A 46 0.58 -3.46 1.41
C VAL A 46 1.03 -2.01 1.39
N VAL A 47 0.30 -1.14 2.08
CA VAL A 47 0.51 0.31 2.05
C VAL A 47 0.50 0.86 3.48
N ARG A 48 1.53 1.62 3.86
CA ARG A 48 1.56 2.43 5.07
C ARG A 48 1.11 3.85 4.75
N ALA A 49 0.02 4.31 5.37
CA ALA A 49 -0.61 5.58 5.07
C ALA A 49 -1.39 6.12 6.27
N ASP A 50 -1.72 7.41 6.27
CA ASP A 50 -2.74 7.95 7.17
C ASP A 50 -4.17 7.70 6.61
N GLU A 51 -5.19 7.85 7.46
CA GLU A 51 -6.59 7.61 7.07
C GLU A 51 -7.08 8.54 5.94
N LYS A 52 -6.60 9.78 5.87
CA LYS A 52 -7.00 10.74 4.82
C LYS A 52 -6.44 10.31 3.48
N SER A 53 -5.19 9.87 3.47
CA SER A 53 -4.50 9.35 2.28
C SER A 53 -5.17 8.07 1.76
N ILE A 54 -5.61 7.17 2.65
CA ILE A 54 -6.43 6.01 2.28
C ILE A 54 -7.80 6.40 1.73
N ALA A 55 -8.46 7.39 2.32
CA ALA A 55 -9.74 7.89 1.81
C ALA A 55 -9.58 8.48 0.39
N LEU A 56 -8.53 9.27 0.18
CA LEU A 56 -8.20 9.83 -1.13
C LEU A 56 -7.85 8.73 -2.14
N LEU A 57 -7.11 7.70 -1.72
CA LEU A 57 -6.79 6.54 -2.55
C LEU A 57 -8.07 5.88 -3.07
N LYS A 58 -9.02 5.57 -2.18
CA LYS A 58 -10.33 4.99 -2.55
C LYS A 58 -11.13 5.88 -3.50
N GLU A 59 -11.06 7.21 -3.34
CA GLU A 59 -11.82 8.15 -4.16
C GLU A 59 -11.21 8.32 -5.56
N LYS A 60 -9.88 8.45 -5.64
CA LYS A 60 -9.19 8.78 -6.90
C LYS A 60 -8.95 7.57 -7.78
N ILE A 61 -8.98 6.37 -7.20
CA ILE A 61 -8.58 5.15 -7.88
C ILE A 61 -9.76 4.22 -7.99
N LYS A 62 -10.22 4.01 -9.23
CA LYS A 62 -11.36 3.14 -9.51
C LYS A 62 -11.04 1.66 -9.38
N GLU A 63 -9.76 1.32 -9.50
CA GLU A 63 -9.25 -0.04 -9.39
C GLU A 63 -9.24 -0.52 -7.93
N VAL A 64 -9.33 0.37 -6.93
CA VAL A 64 -9.41 -0.01 -5.51
C VAL A 64 -10.82 -0.51 -5.22
N ILE A 65 -10.92 -1.81 -4.95
CA ILE A 65 -12.18 -2.51 -4.66
C ILE A 65 -12.35 -2.76 -3.15
N GLY A 66 -11.29 -2.59 -2.36
CA GLY A 66 -11.34 -2.80 -0.93
C GLY A 66 -10.08 -2.34 -0.22
N VAL A 67 -10.22 -2.01 1.06
CA VAL A 67 -9.09 -1.69 1.94
C VAL A 67 -9.37 -2.32 3.30
N LYS A 68 -8.36 -2.98 3.84
CA LYS A 68 -8.40 -3.59 5.17
C LYS A 68 -7.21 -3.09 5.98
N LYS A 69 -7.44 -2.64 7.21
CA LYS A 69 -6.36 -2.35 8.17
C LYS A 69 -5.68 -3.65 8.58
N ILE A 70 -4.35 -3.68 8.52
CA ILE A 70 -3.53 -4.84 8.84
C ILE A 70 -3.38 -4.95 10.35
N ASN A 71 -3.56 -6.15 10.89
CA ASN A 71 -3.25 -6.40 12.30
C ASN A 71 -1.80 -6.86 12.49
N SER A 72 -1.31 -6.88 13.73
CA SER A 72 0.08 -7.22 14.05
C SER A 72 0.53 -8.59 13.50
N LYS A 73 -0.31 -9.63 13.59
CA LYS A 73 0.04 -10.97 13.07
C LYS A 73 0.17 -11.00 11.55
N GLU A 74 -0.68 -10.23 10.87
CA GLU A 74 -0.62 -10.09 9.41
C GLU A 74 0.62 -9.30 8.99
N LEU A 75 0.98 -8.26 9.74
CA LEU A 75 2.20 -7.48 9.51
C LEU A 75 3.45 -8.33 9.71
N ASP A 76 3.49 -9.17 10.75
CA ASP A 76 4.59 -10.12 10.98
C ASP A 76 4.75 -11.07 9.80
N ALA A 77 3.64 -11.62 9.28
CA ALA A 77 3.66 -12.49 8.11
C ALA A 77 4.16 -11.76 6.84
N ILE A 78 3.72 -10.52 6.63
CA ILE A 78 4.19 -9.65 5.52
C ILE A 78 5.70 -9.46 5.58
N ASN A 79 6.23 -9.17 6.78
CA ASN A 79 7.67 -8.99 7.01
C ASN A 79 8.45 -10.29 6.76
N VAL A 80 7.97 -11.44 7.26
CA VAL A 80 8.61 -12.75 7.07
C VAL A 80 8.63 -13.15 5.59
N LEU A 81 7.55 -12.87 4.87
CA LEU A 81 7.45 -13.14 3.43
C LEU A 81 8.25 -12.13 2.58
N GLY A 82 8.83 -11.09 3.18
CA GLY A 82 9.58 -10.06 2.48
C GLY A 82 8.71 -9.26 1.49
N LEU A 83 7.40 -9.14 1.77
CA LEU A 83 6.49 -8.39 0.91
C LEU A 83 6.80 -6.89 1.00
N GLN A 84 6.79 -6.23 -0.14
CA GLN A 84 7.02 -4.78 -0.21
C GLN A 84 5.86 -4.02 0.43
N ILE A 85 6.20 -3.11 1.34
CA ILE A 85 5.30 -2.14 1.94
C ILE A 85 5.56 -0.80 1.27
N TYR A 86 4.55 -0.27 0.57
CA TYR A 86 4.62 1.04 -0.05
C TYR A 86 4.22 2.10 0.97
N GLU A 87 4.89 3.24 1.00
CA GLU A 87 4.48 4.36 1.85
C GLU A 87 3.88 5.46 0.96
N ILE A 88 2.68 5.92 1.29
CA ILE A 88 2.03 7.04 0.61
C ILE A 88 1.75 8.19 1.58
#